data_AF-A0A3B0XTJ1-F1
#
_entry.id   AF-A0A3B0XTJ1-F1
#
_cell.length_a   1.000
_cell.length_b   1.000
_cell.length_c   1.000
_cell.angle_alpha   90.00
_cell.angle_beta   90.00
_cell.angle_gamma   90.00
#
_symmetry.space_group_name_H-M   'P 1'
#
loop_
_entity.id
_entity.type
_entity.pdbx_description
1 polymer ?
#
loop_
_entity_poly.entity_id
_entity_poly.type
_entity_poly.pdbx_seq_one_letter_code
_entity_poly.pdbx_strand_id
1 'polypeptide(L)'
;MLFSNDYPPSAFYFKVSFSATLGQADTSFQSISGISSELETEDVVEGGENRYVHRLPKSITHPKLVLKRGMESISSTLVIWCKAVFESDFITPIVPMPLLVQLLNEKG
;
A
#
# COMPACT_ATOMS: atom_id res chain seq x y z
N MET A 1 27.09 18.66 -2.17
CA MET A 1 25.77 18.00 -2.04
C MET A 1 24.85 19.03 -1.43
N LEU A 2 23.84 19.47 -2.19
CA LEU A 2 22.92 20.54 -1.83
C LEU A 2 22.01 20.02 -0.71
N PHE A 3 22.18 20.52 0.51
CA PHE A 3 21.16 20.41 1.54
C PHE A 3 20.06 21.39 1.14
N SER A 4 19.11 20.92 0.33
CA SER A 4 17.82 21.56 0.21
C SER A 4 17.23 21.72 1.60
N ASN A 5 16.49 22.80 1.81
CA ASN A 5 15.76 23.11 3.04
C ASN A 5 14.56 22.14 3.23
N ASP A 6 14.75 20.86 2.93
CA ASP A 6 13.71 19.84 2.79
C ASP A 6 13.39 19.26 4.17
N TYR A 7 12.43 19.89 4.83
CA TYR A 7 11.74 19.26 5.94
C TYR A 7 11.09 17.96 5.41
N PRO A 8 11.22 16.82 6.11
CA PRO A 8 10.63 15.57 5.65
C PRO A 8 9.11 15.75 5.45
N PRO A 9 8.54 15.19 4.37
CA PRO A 9 7.11 15.30 4.14
C PRO A 9 6.34 14.69 5.31
N SER A 10 5.26 15.36 5.70
CA SER A 10 4.44 14.90 6.82
C SER A 10 3.73 13.59 6.48
N ALA A 11 3.59 12.69 7.45
CA ALA A 11 2.90 11.41 7.27
C ALA A 11 1.36 11.52 7.33
N PHE A 12 0.81 12.72 7.53
CA PHE A 12 -0.63 12.94 7.64
C PHE A 12 -1.24 13.63 6.40
N TYR A 13 -0.42 14.26 5.55
CA TYR A 13 -0.91 14.92 4.34
C TYR A 13 -0.60 14.08 3.10
N PHE A 14 -1.62 13.35 2.63
CA PHE A 14 -1.50 12.42 1.53
C PHE A 14 -2.78 12.36 0.70
N LYS A 15 -2.64 11.89 -0.54
CA LYS A 15 -3.75 11.60 -1.45
C LYS A 15 -3.67 10.16 -1.92
N VAL A 16 -4.83 9.51 -2.00
CA VAL A 16 -5.00 8.22 -2.65
C VAL A 16 -5.81 8.42 -3.92
N SER A 17 -5.41 7.82 -5.03
CA SER A 17 -6.15 7.91 -6.30
C SER A 17 -6.33 6.50 -6.87
N PHE A 18 -7.57 6.10 -7.15
CA PHE A 18 -7.85 4.82 -7.80
C PHE A 18 -7.96 5.03 -9.31
N SER A 19 -7.37 4.13 -10.11
CA SER A 19 -7.34 4.30 -11.57
C SER A 19 -8.72 4.34 -12.21
N ALA A 20 -9.68 3.56 -11.70
CA ALA A 20 -11.04 3.51 -12.25
C ALA A 20 -11.87 4.78 -11.98
N THR A 21 -11.46 5.60 -11.01
CA THR A 21 -12.20 6.79 -10.64
C THR A 21 -11.66 8.06 -11.29
N LEU A 22 -10.57 7.97 -12.06
CA LEU A 22 -9.86 9.11 -12.67
C LEU A 22 -9.57 10.24 -11.65
N GLY A 23 -9.42 9.89 -10.37
CA GLY A 23 -9.25 10.87 -9.29
C GLY A 23 -10.49 11.71 -8.95
N GLN A 24 -11.67 11.35 -9.48
CA GLN A 24 -12.95 12.04 -9.24
C GLN A 24 -13.78 11.43 -8.11
N ALA A 25 -13.42 10.24 -7.61
CA ALA A 25 -14.07 9.71 -6.42
C ALA A 25 -13.54 10.41 -5.16
N ASP A 26 -14.38 10.56 -4.15
CA ASP A 26 -13.91 10.92 -2.81
C ASP A 26 -12.99 9.79 -2.30
N THR A 27 -11.71 10.10 -2.22
CA THR A 27 -10.64 9.19 -1.79
C THR A 27 -9.92 9.76 -0.57
N SER A 28 -10.63 10.54 0.24
CA SER A 28 -10.13 11.06 1.50
C SER A 28 -10.07 9.92 2.54
N PHE A 29 -8.86 9.46 2.87
CA PHE A 29 -8.64 8.43 3.89
C PHE A 29 -8.05 9.03 5.15
N GLN A 30 -8.47 8.51 6.30
CA GLN A 30 -7.95 8.88 7.61
C GLN A 30 -6.57 8.28 7.84
N SER A 31 -6.36 7.04 7.40
CA SER A 31 -5.05 6.37 7.53
C SER A 31 -4.84 5.32 6.45
N ILE A 32 -3.56 5.08 6.18
CA ILE A 32 -3.05 4.09 5.26
C ILE A 32 -1.91 3.32 5.94
N SER A 33 -1.87 2.00 5.74
CA SER A 33 -0.80 1.14 6.27
C SER A 33 -0.53 -0.04 5.33
N GLY A 34 0.63 -0.67 5.47
CA GLY A 34 0.99 -1.86 4.68
C GLY A 34 1.75 -1.55 3.38
N ILE A 35 2.27 -0.32 3.22
CA ILE A 35 3.21 0.01 2.14
C ILE A 35 4.63 -0.31 2.62
N SER A 36 5.01 -1.59 2.57
CA SER A 36 6.36 -2.04 2.88
C SER A 36 6.70 -3.31 2.09
N SER A 37 7.97 -3.71 2.17
CA SER A 37 8.46 -4.96 1.61
C SER A 37 9.33 -5.62 2.68
N GLU A 38 9.11 -6.91 2.90
CA GLU A 38 9.88 -7.72 3.83
C GLU A 38 10.72 -8.73 3.04
N LEU A 39 12.01 -8.81 3.33
CA LEU A 39 12.91 -9.80 2.72
C LEU A 39 12.99 -11.03 3.61
N GLU A 40 12.41 -12.13 3.15
CA GLU A 40 12.62 -13.44 3.76
C GLU A 40 14.04 -13.90 3.46
N THR A 41 14.73 -14.38 4.49
CA THR A 41 16.10 -14.89 4.38
C THR A 41 16.21 -16.31 4.89
N GLU A 42 17.11 -17.08 4.32
CA GLU A 42 17.48 -18.41 4.80
C GLU A 42 18.91 -18.44 5.32
N ASP A 43 19.14 -19.25 6.35
CA ASP A 43 20.44 -19.41 6.98
C ASP A 43 21.13 -20.65 6.41
N VAL A 44 22.35 -20.46 5.90
CA VAL A 44 23.20 -21.50 5.31
C VAL A 44 24.48 -21.60 6.12
N VAL A 45 24.72 -22.78 6.71
CA VAL A 45 25.94 -23.10 7.45
C VAL A 45 26.92 -23.79 6.50
N GLU A 46 28.14 -23.28 6.40
CA GLU A 46 29.19 -23.90 5.61
C GLU A 46 29.92 -24.99 6.39
N GLY A 47 30.40 -26.01 5.68
CA GLY A 47 31.29 -27.00 6.27
C GLY A 47 32.71 -26.46 6.42
N GLY A 48 33.31 -26.62 7.60
CA GLY A 48 34.72 -26.29 7.85
C GLY A 48 34.96 -24.94 8.54
N GLU A 49 33.95 -24.08 8.64
CA GLU A 49 34.00 -22.88 9.48
C GLU A 49 32.68 -22.72 10.26
N ASN A 50 32.72 -23.07 11.55
CA ASN A 50 31.54 -23.11 12.43
C ASN A 50 31.22 -21.75 13.07
N ARG A 51 32.05 -20.72 12.87
CA ARG A 51 31.86 -19.40 13.51
C ARG A 51 30.95 -18.46 12.73
N TYR A 52 30.56 -18.82 11.51
CA TYR A 52 29.76 -17.98 10.63
C TYR A 52 28.58 -18.73 10.02
N VAL A 53 27.48 -18.01 9.80
CA VAL A 53 26.28 -18.47 9.10
C VAL A 53 25.97 -17.44 8.01
N HIS A 54 25.75 -17.91 6.79
CA HIS A 54 25.38 -17.05 5.66
C HIS A 54 23.88 -16.85 5.65
N ARG A 55 23.44 -15.61 5.43
CA ARG A 55 22.02 -15.30 5.35
C ARG A 55 21.67 -14.89 3.92
N LEU A 56 21.05 -15.80 3.19
CA LEU A 56 20.76 -15.65 1.77
C LEU A 56 19.34 -15.13 1.55
N PRO A 57 19.11 -14.27 0.53
CA PRO A 57 17.78 -13.79 0.18
C PRO A 57 16.95 -14.91 -0.43
N LYS A 58 15.70 -15.08 0.04
CA LYS A 58 14.79 -16.13 -0.42
C LYS A 58 13.59 -15.57 -1.19
N SER A 59 12.78 -14.75 -0.52
CA SER A 59 11.55 -14.17 -1.09
C SER A 59 11.36 -12.73 -0.64
N ILE A 60 10.66 -11.93 -1.44
CA ILE A 60 10.13 -10.64 -1.01
C ILE A 60 8.64 -10.81 -0.77
N THR A 61 8.18 -10.45 0.43
CA THR A 61 6.76 -10.44 0.79
C THR A 61 6.26 -9.02 0.97
N HIS A 62 5.00 -8.78 0.65
CA HIS A 62 4.34 -7.48 0.81
C HIS A 62 3.15 -7.65 1.76
N PRO A 63 3.04 -6.83 2.82
CA PRO A 63 1.87 -6.88 3.68
C PRO A 63 0.63 -6.34 2.95
N LYS A 64 -0.54 -6.67 3.50
CA LYS A 64 -1.81 -6.19 2.96
C LYS A 64 -1.91 -4.68 3.13
N LEU A 65 -2.25 -3.98 2.05
CA LEU A 65 -2.59 -2.57 2.10
C LEU A 65 -3.94 -2.40 2.83
N VAL A 66 -3.95 -1.57 3.87
CA VAL A 66 -5.15 -1.26 4.66
C VAL A 66 -5.41 0.24 4.59
N LEU A 67 -6.61 0.60 4.16
CA LEU A 67 -7.10 1.96 4.02
C LEU A 67 -8.29 2.16 4.94
N LYS A 68 -8.28 3.20 5.78
CA LYS A 68 -9.39 3.52 6.70
C LYS A 68 -9.95 4.90 6.37
N ARG A 69 -11.28 4.99 6.27
CA ARG A 69 -12.03 6.23 6.02
C ARG A 69 -13.38 6.21 6.72
N GLY A 70 -14.01 7.36 6.80
CA GLY A 70 -15.42 7.46 7.12
C GLY A 70 -16.28 6.82 6.02
N MET A 71 -17.45 6.33 6.42
CA MET A 71 -18.47 5.88 5.48
C MET A 71 -19.12 7.09 4.83
N GLU A 72 -19.15 7.11 3.50
CA GLU A 72 -19.75 8.17 2.70
C GLU A 72 -21.03 7.63 2.04
N SER A 73 -21.67 8.44 1.19
CA SER A 73 -22.85 8.03 0.43
C SER A 73 -22.62 6.69 -0.29
N ILE A 74 -23.67 5.87 -0.30
CA ILE A 74 -23.71 4.58 -1.02
C ILE A 74 -23.45 4.76 -2.53
N SER A 75 -23.68 5.98 -3.05
CA SER A 75 -23.42 6.34 -4.45
C SER A 75 -21.94 6.57 -4.80
N SER A 76 -21.02 6.51 -3.83
CA SER A 76 -19.58 6.67 -4.10
C SER A 76 -19.04 5.51 -4.94
N THR A 77 -18.26 5.81 -5.99
CA THR A 77 -17.70 4.80 -6.90
C THR A 77 -16.89 3.73 -6.18
N LEU A 78 -16.17 4.12 -5.11
CA LEU A 78 -15.41 3.17 -4.29
C LEU A 78 -16.33 2.21 -3.53
N VAL A 79 -17.45 2.72 -2.98
CA VAL A 79 -18.43 1.89 -2.26
C VAL A 79 -19.09 0.91 -3.23
N ILE A 80 -19.44 1.34 -4.44
CA ILE A 80 -19.99 0.47 -5.49
C ILE A 80 -19.02 -0.66 -5.83
N TRP A 81 -17.73 -0.36 -6.01
CA TRP A 81 -16.72 -1.39 -6.26
C TRP A 81 -16.57 -2.36 -5.08
N CYS A 82 -16.50 -1.86 -3.85
CA CYS A 82 -16.45 -2.71 -2.66
C CYS A 82 -17.66 -3.65 -2.57
N LYS A 83 -18.87 -3.14 -2.81
CA LYS A 83 -20.10 -3.95 -2.82
C LYS A 83 -20.06 -5.03 -3.91
N ALA A 84 -19.66 -4.67 -5.12
CA ALA A 84 -19.53 -5.64 -6.21
C ALA A 84 -18.56 -6.78 -5.86
N VAL A 85 -17.50 -6.50 -5.09
CA VAL A 85 -16.54 -7.50 -4.63
C VAL A 85 -17.08 -8.35 -3.47
N PHE A 86 -17.73 -7.74 -2.49
CA PHE A 86 -18.18 -8.44 -1.27
C PHE A 86 -19.54 -9.13 -1.40
N GLU A 87 -20.46 -8.60 -2.22
CA GLU A 87 -21.86 -9.06 -2.34
C GLU A 87 -22.07 -10.02 -3.53
N SER A 88 -21.05 -10.26 -4.36
CA SER A 88 -21.18 -11.11 -5.56
C SER A 88 -20.96 -12.60 -5.33
N ASP A 89 -20.80 -13.05 -4.07
CA ASP A 89 -20.58 -14.45 -3.67
C ASP A 89 -19.51 -15.18 -4.53
N PHE A 90 -18.50 -14.43 -5.01
CA PHE A 90 -17.46 -14.90 -5.92
C PHE A 90 -17.95 -15.48 -7.26
N ILE A 91 -19.22 -15.24 -7.63
CA ILE A 91 -19.79 -15.61 -8.93
C ILE A 91 -19.11 -14.80 -10.05
N THR A 92 -18.76 -13.54 -9.75
CA THR A 92 -17.98 -12.69 -10.65
C THR A 92 -16.51 -12.65 -10.22
N PRO A 93 -15.55 -12.74 -11.15
CA PRO A 93 -14.14 -12.58 -10.83
C PRO A 93 -13.85 -11.21 -10.19
N ILE A 94 -13.04 -11.20 -9.14
CA ILE A 94 -12.57 -9.97 -8.51
C ILE A 94 -11.61 -9.28 -9.49
N VAL A 95 -11.98 -8.08 -9.94
CA VAL A 95 -11.10 -7.24 -10.77
C VAL A 95 -10.31 -6.32 -9.84
N PRO A 96 -8.98 -6.50 -9.71
CA PRO A 96 -8.16 -5.63 -8.89
C PRO A 96 -8.14 -4.21 -9.43
N MET A 97 -8.08 -3.22 -8.53
CA MET A 97 -8.04 -1.81 -8.90
C MET A 97 -6.68 -1.22 -8.51
N PRO A 98 -5.84 -0.83 -9.48
CA PRO A 98 -4.62 -0.11 -9.18
C PRO A 98 -4.92 1.22 -8.49
N LEU A 99 -4.05 1.60 -7.57
CA LEU A 99 -4.13 2.85 -6.86
C LEU A 99 -2.75 3.48 -6.70
N LEU A 100 -2.74 4.80 -6.54
CA LEU A 100 -1.56 5.61 -6.31
C LEU A 100 -1.70 6.32 -4.96
N VAL A 101 -0.63 6.28 -4.16
CA VAL A 101 -0.52 7.00 -2.89
C VAL A 101 0.56 8.05 -3.05
N GLN A 102 0.24 9.30 -2.75
CA GLN A 102 1.14 10.44 -2.86
C GLN A 102 1.19 11.17 -1.54
N LEU A 103 2.39 11.45 -1.03
CA LEU A 103 2.56 12.45 0.01
C LEU A 103 2.49 13.83 -0.63
N LEU A 104 1.79 14.74 0.05
CA LEU A 104 1.58 16.11 -0.43
C LEU A 104 2.44 17.07 0.40
N ASN A 105 2.87 18.17 -0.23
CA ASN A 105 3.60 19.26 0.45
C ASN A 105 2.62 20.36 0.87
N GLU A 106 3.09 21.46 1.46
CA GLU A 106 2.23 22.56 1.91
C GLU A 106 1.39 23.24 0.81
N LYS A 107 1.68 22.99 -0.47
CA LYS A 107 0.97 23.56 -1.63
C LYS A 107 -0.06 22.61 -2.25
N GLY A 108 -0.15 21.37 -1.76
CA GLY A 108 -0.99 20.32 -2.34
C GLY A 108 -0.23 19.54 -3.39
#